data_AF-A0A7S3CX63-F1
#
_entry.id   AF-A0A7S3CX63-F1
#
_cell.length_a   1.000
_cell.length_b   1.000
_cell.length_c   1.000
_cell.angle_alpha   90.00
_cell.angle_beta   90.00
_cell.angle_gamma   90.00
#
_symmetry.space_group_name_H-M   'P 1'
#
loop_
_entity.id
_entity.type
_entity.pdbx_description
1 polymer ?
#
loop_
_entity_poly.entity_id
_entity_poly.type
_entity_poly.pdbx_seq_one_letter_code
_entity_poly.pdbx_strand_id
1 'polypeptide(L)'
;RKKKQEKKEKEEEEKARAESEKEKQRIRFQEKVFQEILDTEKAYVKNIRVVVDNFLVPLREAFPSLVETVFLGIEEILQVNETLLARMEEECMVCIRQKGGGSESQQMKKLEPQAAADVLIDMADEFKIYCQYVNNYDESISTLSNCMKMEVFSNIVRKGEADPQCGGLQLPSFLIMPIQRIPRYVLLIEQLLKYSGEDEVRDTLKEALQNYKQLSDYINERKRESESFLVVQRLQKALKGRDGMHVPQIVSTQRRYVRKDPLTLVACQSIVVRKGDPSHLVEGRRHLFLFNDIIVSCMKPKELEAAKAWAATLAANPTGVPGSSSERGSGQFGGGSATSPSGASGGSGGGGGSMPGAGSGGVEEIVGEGDQFVFEDLFEVDDIRVELVEISEDDRATLKKRMGGAYHHVYDSPVPMKDYERKMLENLPPDMKPHPRTMFRLVHKQDVPGEGGVLRPLFAADNVETRNSFVEVFYATKKAFEADKEKRRQSVRTSYIRKQGLIQKKGGQRHNWKTRWFSLTGDGFLRYFDSKGEKKSLGEIDISKYLVRHTVDPKMKKERGVFELYCPHERAYLLYCDEQMDADEWVRAIEDEKMRQQEIRKEMNKISNARTAPPPLTKGRSMGA
;
A
#
# COMPACT_ATOMS: atom_id res chain seq x y z
N ARG A 1 -8.76 -37.45 60.29
CA ARG A 1 -8.92 -37.83 58.86
C ARG A 1 -10.25 -37.34 58.31
N LYS A 2 -11.40 -37.75 58.87
CA LYS A 2 -12.76 -37.27 58.49
C LYS A 2 -12.92 -35.74 58.40
N LYS A 3 -12.56 -34.99 59.45
CA LYS A 3 -12.58 -33.51 59.46
C LYS A 3 -11.70 -32.84 58.38
N LYS A 4 -10.63 -33.51 57.95
CA LYS A 4 -9.70 -32.99 56.91
C LYS A 4 -10.27 -33.21 55.51
N GLN A 5 -11.13 -34.23 55.35
CA GLN A 5 -11.83 -34.56 54.12
C GLN A 5 -13.06 -33.68 53.93
N GLU A 6 -13.85 -33.47 54.99
CA GLU A 6 -14.98 -32.52 55.01
C GLU A 6 -14.54 -31.07 54.72
N LYS A 7 -13.37 -30.66 55.23
CA LYS A 7 -12.81 -29.33 54.92
C LYS A 7 -12.44 -29.19 53.44
N LYS A 8 -11.87 -30.26 52.85
CA LYS A 8 -11.46 -30.26 51.44
C LYS A 8 -12.67 -30.27 50.50
N GLU A 9 -13.71 -31.02 50.83
CA GLU A 9 -14.98 -31.02 50.08
C GLU A 9 -15.66 -29.63 50.12
N LYS A 10 -15.69 -28.96 51.28
CA LYS A 10 -16.18 -27.58 51.38
C LYS A 10 -15.36 -26.58 50.56
N GLU A 11 -14.04 -26.71 50.56
CA GLU A 11 -13.16 -25.85 49.75
C GLU A 11 -13.36 -26.08 48.24
N GLU A 12 -13.57 -27.32 47.80
CA GLU A 12 -13.88 -27.67 46.41
C GLU A 12 -15.28 -27.16 45.99
N GLU A 13 -16.28 -27.26 46.87
CA GLU A 13 -17.64 -26.78 46.62
C GLU A 13 -17.72 -25.24 46.57
N GLU A 14 -16.98 -24.54 47.44
CA GLU A 14 -16.86 -23.08 47.42
C GLU A 14 -16.14 -22.60 46.15
N LYS A 15 -15.10 -23.32 45.71
CA LYS A 15 -14.41 -23.03 44.45
C LYS A 15 -15.31 -23.24 43.24
N ALA A 16 -16.07 -24.34 43.19
CA ALA A 16 -17.02 -24.62 42.12
C ALA A 16 -18.14 -23.56 42.06
N ARG A 17 -18.61 -23.09 43.23
CA ARG A 17 -19.60 -22.00 43.31
C ARG A 17 -19.04 -20.67 42.81
N ALA A 18 -17.79 -20.36 43.15
CA ALA A 18 -17.11 -19.16 42.66
C ALA A 18 -16.85 -19.20 41.13
N GLU A 19 -16.49 -20.36 40.59
CA GLU A 19 -16.35 -20.57 39.13
C GLU A 19 -17.70 -20.45 38.41
N SER A 20 -18.77 -21.04 38.96
CA SER A 20 -20.13 -20.90 38.42
C SER A 20 -20.63 -19.44 38.42
N GLU A 21 -20.33 -18.67 39.47
CA GLU A 21 -20.73 -17.26 39.54
C GLU A 21 -19.95 -16.39 38.56
N LYS A 22 -18.64 -16.65 38.39
CA LYS A 22 -17.81 -15.99 37.37
C LYS A 22 -18.33 -16.28 35.95
N GLU A 23 -18.74 -17.51 35.69
CA GLU A 23 -19.29 -17.91 34.39
C GLU A 23 -20.63 -17.21 34.10
N LYS A 24 -21.54 -17.15 35.09
CA LYS A 24 -22.78 -16.38 34.97
C LYS A 24 -22.53 -14.88 34.73
N GLN A 25 -21.52 -14.30 35.39
CA GLN A 25 -21.14 -12.92 35.17
C GLN A 25 -20.62 -12.70 33.74
N ARG A 26 -19.76 -13.59 33.23
CA ARG A 26 -19.26 -13.53 31.84
C ARG A 26 -20.39 -13.56 30.83
N ILE A 27 -21.30 -14.53 30.94
CA ILE A 27 -22.48 -14.65 30.06
C ILE A 27 -23.31 -13.36 30.07
N ARG A 28 -23.60 -12.80 31.26
CA ARG A 28 -24.33 -11.53 31.37
C ARG A 28 -23.60 -10.36 30.72
N PHE A 29 -22.27 -10.30 30.81
CA PHE A 29 -21.50 -9.26 30.14
C PHE A 29 -21.52 -9.45 28.62
N GLN A 30 -21.36 -10.67 28.12
CA GLN A 30 -21.48 -10.97 26.69
C GLN A 30 -22.85 -10.59 26.14
N GLU A 31 -23.94 -10.95 26.85
CA GLU A 31 -25.31 -10.58 26.49
C GLU A 31 -25.48 -9.05 26.38
N LYS A 32 -24.90 -8.30 27.33
CA LYS A 32 -24.94 -6.82 27.27
C LYS A 32 -24.19 -6.25 26.07
N VAL A 33 -23.00 -6.77 25.78
CA VAL A 33 -22.19 -6.29 24.65
C VAL A 33 -22.88 -6.62 23.32
N PHE A 34 -23.48 -7.81 23.20
CA PHE A 34 -24.23 -8.16 22.01
C PHE A 34 -25.51 -7.33 21.86
N GLN A 35 -26.22 -7.08 22.97
CA GLN A 35 -27.36 -6.17 22.95
C GLN A 35 -26.93 -4.76 22.51
N GLU A 36 -25.74 -4.30 22.92
CA GLU A 36 -25.17 -3.04 22.41
C GLU A 36 -24.90 -3.10 20.90
N ILE A 37 -24.37 -4.21 20.37
CA ILE A 37 -24.20 -4.40 18.92
C ILE A 37 -25.55 -4.25 18.20
N LEU A 38 -26.57 -5.00 18.64
CA LEU A 38 -27.91 -4.96 18.07
C LEU A 38 -28.56 -3.58 18.17
N ASP A 39 -28.56 -2.97 19.36
CA ASP A 39 -29.22 -1.68 19.58
C ASP A 39 -28.55 -0.58 18.78
N THR A 40 -27.21 -0.59 18.72
CA THR A 40 -26.47 0.37 17.92
C THR A 40 -26.59 0.10 16.41
N GLU A 41 -26.80 -1.15 16.00
CA GLU A 41 -27.08 -1.51 14.60
C GLU A 41 -28.47 -1.01 14.18
N LYS A 42 -29.49 -1.25 15.01
CA LYS A 42 -30.85 -0.71 14.80
C LYS A 42 -30.85 0.80 14.67
N ALA A 43 -30.16 1.48 15.59
CA ALA A 43 -30.03 2.93 15.54
C ALA A 43 -29.30 3.39 14.27
N TYR A 44 -28.23 2.69 13.87
CA TYR A 44 -27.48 3.01 12.67
C TYR A 44 -28.31 2.83 11.40
N VAL A 45 -28.93 1.67 11.20
CA VAL A 45 -29.83 1.39 10.06
C VAL A 45 -30.94 2.42 9.99
N LYS A 46 -31.59 2.74 11.12
CA LYS A 46 -32.61 3.79 11.19
C LYS A 46 -32.06 5.14 10.71
N ASN A 47 -30.89 5.54 11.19
CA ASN A 47 -30.28 6.82 10.81
C ASN A 47 -29.93 6.86 9.31
N ILE A 48 -29.43 5.77 8.74
CA ILE A 48 -29.15 5.70 7.29
C ILE A 48 -30.46 5.71 6.49
N ARG A 49 -31.52 5.03 6.96
CA ARG A 49 -32.84 5.11 6.32
C ARG A 49 -33.39 6.54 6.32
N VAL A 50 -33.24 7.28 7.41
CA VAL A 50 -33.59 8.71 7.44
C VAL A 50 -32.81 9.50 6.39
N VAL A 51 -31.52 9.20 6.16
CA VAL A 51 -30.75 9.82 5.05
C VAL A 51 -31.41 9.57 3.70
N VAL A 52 -31.82 8.32 3.45
CA VAL A 52 -32.43 7.93 2.18
C VAL A 52 -33.80 8.60 2.00
N ASP A 53 -34.69 8.44 2.98
CA ASP A 53 -36.09 8.84 2.87
C ASP A 53 -36.27 10.36 2.92
N ASN A 54 -35.52 11.06 3.78
CA ASN A 54 -35.74 12.49 4.07
C ASN A 54 -34.86 13.42 3.25
N PHE A 55 -33.76 12.91 2.66
CA PHE A 55 -32.81 13.74 1.92
C PHE A 55 -32.59 13.23 0.51
N LEU A 56 -32.14 11.98 0.34
CA LEU A 56 -31.77 11.44 -0.96
C LEU A 56 -32.97 11.41 -1.91
N VAL A 57 -34.10 10.79 -1.51
CA VAL A 57 -35.28 10.67 -2.37
C VAL A 57 -35.83 12.04 -2.79
N PRO A 58 -36.08 13.00 -1.87
CA PRO A 58 -36.52 14.34 -2.25
C PRO A 58 -35.54 15.11 -3.15
N LEU A 59 -34.23 14.96 -2.92
CA LEU A 59 -33.22 15.64 -3.73
C LEU A 59 -33.05 14.99 -5.11
N ARG A 60 -33.31 13.67 -5.25
CA ARG A 60 -33.12 12.92 -6.50
C ARG A 60 -34.05 13.42 -7.59
N GLU A 61 -35.28 13.79 -7.24
CA GLU A 61 -36.26 14.35 -8.18
C GLU A 61 -35.83 15.71 -8.73
N ALA A 62 -35.20 16.55 -7.91
CA ALA A 62 -34.79 17.90 -8.29
C ALA A 62 -33.37 17.98 -8.88
N PHE A 63 -32.45 17.13 -8.41
CA PHE A 63 -31.01 17.21 -8.68
C PHE A 63 -30.35 15.83 -8.87
N PRO A 64 -30.78 15.03 -9.87
CA PRO A 64 -30.35 13.63 -10.00
C PRO A 64 -28.82 13.46 -10.08
N SER A 65 -28.10 14.29 -10.85
CA SER A 65 -26.64 14.18 -10.99
C SER A 65 -25.86 14.52 -9.73
N LEU A 66 -26.32 15.51 -8.95
CA LEU A 66 -25.68 15.92 -7.70
C LEU A 66 -25.94 14.89 -6.59
N VAL A 67 -27.12 14.28 -6.58
CA VAL A 67 -27.47 13.23 -5.61
C VAL A 67 -26.60 12.00 -5.77
N GLU A 68 -26.35 11.55 -7.00
CA GLU A 68 -25.45 10.43 -7.27
C GLU A 68 -24.02 10.69 -6.75
N THR A 69 -23.60 11.96 -6.64
CA THR A 69 -22.30 12.32 -6.08
C THR A 69 -22.35 12.46 -4.56
N VAL A 70 -23.34 13.17 -4.00
CA VAL A 70 -23.43 13.43 -2.56
C VAL A 70 -23.74 12.14 -1.78
N PHE A 71 -24.56 11.25 -2.33
CA PHE A 71 -25.06 10.07 -1.63
C PHE A 71 -24.52 8.74 -2.19
N LEU A 72 -23.44 8.79 -2.99
CA LEU A 72 -22.87 7.62 -3.66
C LEU A 72 -22.65 6.45 -2.69
N GLY A 73 -23.32 5.32 -2.92
CA GLY A 73 -23.14 4.10 -2.12
C GLY A 73 -23.98 4.02 -0.84
N ILE A 74 -24.80 5.02 -0.52
CA ILE A 74 -25.56 5.04 0.75
C ILE A 74 -26.71 4.02 0.77
N GLU A 75 -27.35 3.77 -0.38
CA GLU A 75 -28.46 2.82 -0.50
C GLU A 75 -27.95 1.38 -0.36
N GLU A 76 -26.80 1.08 -0.93
CA GLU A 76 -26.12 -0.21 -0.81
C GLU A 76 -25.63 -0.45 0.63
N ILE A 77 -25.13 0.61 1.28
CA ILE A 77 -24.82 0.58 2.71
C ILE A 77 -26.08 0.28 3.51
N LEU A 78 -27.20 0.94 3.24
CA LEU A 78 -28.45 0.64 3.94
C LEU A 78 -28.83 -0.84 3.77
N GLN A 79 -28.80 -1.36 2.55
CA GLN A 79 -29.18 -2.73 2.24
C GLN A 79 -28.31 -3.78 2.95
N VAL A 80 -26.98 -3.61 2.95
CA VAL A 80 -26.08 -4.59 3.61
C VAL A 80 -26.27 -4.58 5.13
N ASN A 81 -26.52 -3.41 5.74
CA ASN A 81 -26.73 -3.32 7.20
C ASN A 81 -28.13 -3.79 7.61
N GLU A 82 -29.14 -3.64 6.76
CA GLU A 82 -30.45 -4.27 6.97
C GLU A 82 -30.35 -5.79 6.92
N THR A 83 -29.51 -6.31 6.03
CA THR A 83 -29.22 -7.74 5.95
C THR A 83 -28.52 -8.23 7.21
N LEU A 84 -27.49 -7.51 7.68
CA LEU A 84 -26.82 -7.81 8.95
C LEU A 84 -27.82 -7.83 10.11
N LEU A 85 -28.63 -6.78 10.22
CA LEU A 85 -29.60 -6.63 11.31
C LEU A 85 -30.64 -7.76 11.30
N ALA A 86 -31.20 -8.09 10.14
CA ALA A 86 -32.16 -9.18 9.99
C ALA A 86 -31.56 -10.53 10.41
N ARG A 87 -30.35 -10.84 9.92
CA ARG A 87 -29.62 -12.08 10.31
C ARG A 87 -29.32 -12.12 11.81
N MET A 88 -28.90 -11.01 12.40
CA MET A 88 -28.65 -10.96 13.84
C MET A 88 -29.95 -11.13 14.66
N GLU A 89 -31.09 -10.61 14.20
CA GLU A 89 -32.36 -10.78 14.90
C GLU A 89 -32.96 -12.19 14.76
N GLU A 90 -32.72 -12.87 13.63
CA GLU A 90 -33.22 -14.21 13.33
C GLU A 90 -32.32 -15.32 13.90
N GLU A 91 -31.01 -15.25 13.64
CA GLU A 91 -30.08 -16.35 13.91
C GLU A 91 -29.51 -16.29 15.33
N CYS A 92 -29.31 -15.10 15.89
CA CYS A 92 -28.65 -14.96 17.19
C CYS A 92 -29.63 -15.10 18.37
N MET A 93 -30.94 -15.13 18.11
CA MET A 93 -31.98 -15.12 19.15
C MET A 93 -32.76 -16.43 19.18
N VAL A 94 -32.43 -17.30 20.14
CA VAL A 94 -33.11 -18.59 20.30
C VAL A 94 -34.30 -18.45 21.27
N CYS A 95 -35.48 -18.90 20.87
CA CYS A 95 -36.65 -18.94 21.74
C CYS A 95 -36.53 -20.07 22.78
N ILE A 96 -36.51 -19.72 24.07
CA ILE A 96 -36.58 -20.71 25.15
C ILE A 96 -38.02 -20.79 25.66
N ARG A 97 -38.63 -21.99 25.59
CA ARG A 97 -39.85 -22.30 26.34
C ARG A 97 -39.49 -22.62 27.78
N GLN A 98 -39.93 -21.79 28.74
CA GLN A 98 -39.95 -22.22 30.13
C GLN A 98 -41.01 -23.31 30.31
N LYS A 99 -40.60 -24.47 30.84
CA LYS A 99 -41.52 -25.42 31.48
C LYS A 99 -41.95 -24.84 32.84
N GLY A 100 -42.78 -23.81 32.82
CA GLY A 100 -43.46 -23.28 34.00
C GLY A 100 -44.95 -23.61 33.87
N GLY A 101 -45.47 -24.44 34.78
CA GLY A 101 -46.90 -24.74 34.83
C GLY A 101 -47.68 -23.49 35.26
N GLY A 102 -48.53 -22.97 34.36
CA GLY A 102 -49.44 -21.85 34.62
C GLY A 102 -49.45 -20.84 33.47
N SER A 103 -50.65 -20.48 33.00
CA SER A 103 -50.93 -19.64 31.83
C SER A 103 -50.16 -18.31 31.78
N GLU A 104 -49.05 -18.31 31.06
CA GLU A 104 -48.65 -17.36 30.00
C GLU A 104 -47.20 -17.72 29.66
N SER A 105 -47.00 -18.44 28.55
CA SER A 105 -45.67 -18.82 28.10
C SER A 105 -44.91 -17.57 27.63
N GLN A 106 -44.26 -16.84 28.54
CA GLN A 106 -43.33 -15.78 28.18
C GLN A 106 -42.14 -16.41 27.41
N GLN A 107 -42.09 -16.18 26.10
CA GLN A 107 -40.93 -16.50 25.27
C GLN A 107 -39.79 -15.55 25.66
N MET A 108 -38.78 -16.06 26.36
CA MET A 108 -37.49 -15.35 26.47
C MET A 108 -36.63 -15.75 25.27
N LYS A 109 -36.14 -14.74 24.55
CA LYS A 109 -35.08 -14.90 23.54
C LYS A 109 -33.74 -14.95 24.29
N LYS A 110 -33.00 -16.06 24.17
CA LYS A 110 -31.64 -16.18 24.68
C LYS A 110 -30.67 -16.00 23.52
N LEU A 111 -29.61 -15.24 23.77
CA LEU A 111 -28.52 -15.07 22.82
C LEU A 111 -27.78 -16.38 22.58
N GLU A 112 -27.47 -16.66 21.32
CA GLU A 112 -26.59 -17.74 20.88
C GLU A 112 -25.27 -17.12 20.39
N PRO A 113 -24.20 -17.12 21.22
CA PRO A 113 -22.94 -16.45 20.90
C PRO A 113 -22.20 -17.02 19.69
N GLN A 114 -22.41 -18.29 19.34
CA GLN A 114 -21.77 -18.90 18.18
C GLN A 114 -22.36 -18.33 16.88
N ALA A 115 -23.68 -18.35 16.74
CA ALA A 115 -24.39 -17.75 15.60
C ALA A 115 -24.05 -16.27 15.42
N ALA A 116 -23.91 -15.52 16.52
CA ALA A 116 -23.46 -14.12 16.45
C ALA A 116 -22.07 -13.97 15.82
N ALA A 117 -21.13 -14.83 16.20
CA ALA A 117 -19.79 -14.83 15.64
C ALA A 117 -19.78 -15.27 14.17
N ASP A 118 -20.56 -16.29 13.82
CA ASP A 118 -20.68 -16.81 12.46
C ASP A 118 -21.30 -15.78 11.50
N VAL A 119 -22.41 -15.13 11.89
CA VAL A 119 -23.03 -14.03 11.12
C VAL A 119 -22.04 -12.90 10.88
N LEU A 120 -21.25 -12.52 11.89
CA LEU A 120 -20.23 -11.47 11.74
C LEU A 120 -19.14 -11.88 10.74
N ILE A 121 -18.69 -13.13 10.75
CA ILE A 121 -17.71 -13.64 9.78
C ILE A 121 -18.28 -13.58 8.37
N ASP A 122 -19.49 -14.11 8.16
CA ASP A 122 -20.13 -14.16 6.84
C ASP A 122 -20.31 -12.76 6.24
N MET A 123 -20.67 -11.78 7.07
CA MET A 123 -20.95 -10.42 6.61
C MET A 123 -19.69 -9.58 6.34
N ALA A 124 -18.51 -10.01 6.82
CA ALA A 124 -17.30 -9.19 6.73
C ALA A 124 -16.89 -8.87 5.28
N ASP A 125 -17.09 -9.79 4.33
CA ASP A 125 -16.75 -9.54 2.91
C ASP A 125 -17.74 -8.59 2.23
N GLU A 126 -19.03 -8.69 2.57
CA GLU A 126 -20.11 -7.83 2.04
C GLU A 126 -19.89 -6.36 2.41
N PHE A 127 -19.28 -6.09 3.57
CA PHE A 127 -18.96 -4.73 4.00
C PHE A 127 -17.86 -4.05 3.18
N LYS A 128 -17.20 -4.73 2.23
CA LYS A 128 -16.29 -4.07 1.28
C LYS A 128 -16.96 -2.97 0.46
N ILE A 129 -18.29 -2.99 0.32
CA ILE A 129 -19.05 -1.95 -0.37
C ILE A 129 -18.86 -0.55 0.24
N TYR A 130 -18.50 -0.47 1.54
CA TYR A 130 -18.14 0.78 2.20
C TYR A 130 -16.96 1.50 1.53
N CYS A 131 -16.09 0.79 0.81
CA CYS A 131 -14.96 1.41 0.12
C CYS A 131 -15.40 2.52 -0.85
N GLN A 132 -16.49 2.30 -1.59
CA GLN A 132 -16.97 3.29 -2.55
C GLN A 132 -17.42 4.57 -1.84
N TYR A 133 -18.20 4.42 -0.78
CA TYR A 133 -18.69 5.52 0.03
C TYR A 133 -17.54 6.30 0.69
N VAL A 134 -16.62 5.59 1.36
CA VAL A 134 -15.49 6.18 2.08
C VAL A 134 -14.54 6.92 1.13
N ASN A 135 -14.31 6.39 -0.08
CA ASN A 135 -13.48 7.04 -1.09
C ASN A 135 -14.11 8.31 -1.66
N ASN A 136 -15.44 8.40 -1.66
CA ASN A 136 -16.19 9.53 -2.20
C ASN A 136 -16.56 10.59 -1.13
N TYR A 137 -16.39 10.29 0.16
CA TYR A 137 -16.86 11.15 1.24
C TYR A 137 -16.36 12.60 1.16
N ASP A 138 -15.07 12.81 0.83
CA ASP A 138 -14.50 14.16 0.74
C ASP A 138 -15.15 14.97 -0.41
N GLU A 139 -15.41 14.31 -1.55
CA GLU A 139 -16.12 14.90 -2.69
C GLU A 139 -17.59 15.14 -2.37
N SER A 140 -18.24 14.22 -1.64
CA SER A 140 -19.62 14.36 -1.16
C SER A 140 -19.78 15.60 -0.29
N ILE A 141 -18.92 15.81 0.71
CA ILE A 141 -19.00 16.98 1.60
C ILE A 141 -18.69 18.28 0.86
N SER A 142 -17.70 18.28 -0.04
CA SER A 142 -17.39 19.44 -0.90
C SER A 142 -18.57 19.82 -1.79
N THR A 143 -19.14 18.83 -2.47
CA THR A 143 -20.31 18.99 -3.35
C THR A 143 -21.51 19.47 -2.55
N LEU A 144 -21.79 18.87 -1.38
CA LEU A 144 -22.86 19.28 -0.49
C LEU A 144 -22.69 20.74 -0.07
N SER A 145 -21.49 21.17 0.34
CA SER A 145 -21.22 22.56 0.72
C SER A 145 -21.51 23.54 -0.41
N ASN A 146 -21.15 23.19 -1.65
CA ASN A 146 -21.47 23.99 -2.82
C ASN A 146 -22.97 24.00 -3.15
N CYS A 147 -23.65 22.85 -3.03
CA CYS A 147 -25.08 22.72 -3.26
C CYS A 147 -25.90 23.51 -2.23
N MET A 148 -25.43 23.61 -0.99
CA MET A 148 -26.09 24.40 0.06
C MET A 148 -26.15 25.91 -0.24
N LYS A 149 -25.37 26.41 -1.22
CA LYS A 149 -25.47 27.78 -1.73
C LYS A 149 -26.68 27.99 -2.65
N MET A 150 -27.26 26.91 -3.18
CA MET A 150 -28.45 26.93 -4.01
C MET A 150 -29.71 26.92 -3.13
N GLU A 151 -30.56 27.94 -3.28
CA GLU A 151 -31.72 28.13 -2.41
C GLU A 151 -32.65 26.91 -2.41
N VAL A 152 -32.99 26.38 -3.59
CA VAL A 152 -33.87 25.21 -3.75
C VAL A 152 -33.30 23.98 -3.05
N PHE A 153 -32.01 23.68 -3.23
CA PHE A 153 -31.34 22.56 -2.59
C PHE A 153 -31.33 22.71 -1.06
N SER A 154 -30.93 23.90 -0.58
CA SER A 154 -30.86 24.19 0.86
C SER A 154 -32.22 24.11 1.55
N ASN A 155 -33.31 24.48 0.86
CA ASN A 155 -34.66 24.41 1.40
C ASN A 155 -35.14 22.96 1.54
N ILE A 156 -34.82 22.09 0.57
CA ILE A 156 -35.12 20.66 0.66
C ILE A 156 -34.36 20.03 1.84
N VAL A 157 -33.07 20.31 1.97
CA VAL A 157 -32.25 19.81 3.10
C VAL A 157 -32.81 20.29 4.44
N ARG A 158 -33.10 21.59 4.61
CA ARG A 158 -33.68 22.13 5.85
C ARG A 158 -35.02 21.51 6.20
N LYS A 159 -35.85 21.22 5.19
CA LYS A 159 -37.12 20.51 5.38
C LYS A 159 -36.90 19.09 5.91
N GLY A 160 -35.90 18.38 5.37
CA GLY A 160 -35.48 17.08 5.87
C GLY A 160 -34.94 17.13 7.31
N GLU A 161 -34.08 18.10 7.62
CA GLU A 161 -33.51 18.31 8.98
C GLU A 161 -34.57 18.66 10.03
N ALA A 162 -35.69 19.28 9.61
CA ALA A 162 -36.82 19.60 10.48
C ALA A 162 -37.67 18.38 10.85
N ASP A 163 -37.46 17.22 10.22
CA ASP A 163 -38.20 16.00 10.55
C ASP A 163 -37.84 15.51 11.98
N PRO A 164 -38.84 15.15 12.81
CA PRO A 164 -38.59 14.63 14.16
C PRO A 164 -37.66 13.40 14.20
N GLN A 165 -37.63 12.58 13.16
CA GLN A 165 -36.76 11.41 13.06
C GLN A 165 -35.27 11.79 13.00
N CYS A 166 -34.94 13.00 12.54
CA CYS A 166 -33.58 13.51 12.51
C CYS A 166 -33.04 13.85 13.91
N GLY A 167 -33.91 14.01 14.92
CA GLY A 167 -33.49 14.27 16.30
C GLY A 167 -32.64 15.55 16.47
N GLY A 168 -32.77 16.52 15.55
CA GLY A 168 -31.99 17.75 15.53
C GLY A 168 -30.58 17.62 14.93
N LEU A 169 -30.22 16.47 14.36
CA LEU A 169 -28.97 16.29 13.62
C LEU A 169 -29.08 16.91 12.22
N GLN A 170 -27.95 17.45 11.75
CA GLN A 170 -27.82 17.98 10.40
C GLN A 170 -27.36 16.90 9.43
N LEU A 171 -27.61 17.08 8.13
CA LEU A 171 -27.25 16.09 7.10
C LEU A 171 -25.76 15.66 7.16
N PRO A 172 -24.77 16.56 7.29
CA PRO A 172 -23.36 16.14 7.42
C PRO A 172 -23.09 15.22 8.62
N SER A 173 -23.85 15.35 9.72
CA SER A 173 -23.73 14.49 10.90
C SER A 173 -24.18 13.06 10.64
N PHE A 174 -25.09 12.84 9.69
CA PHE A 174 -25.46 11.51 9.24
C PHE A 174 -24.45 10.93 8.25
N LEU A 175 -23.96 11.74 7.31
CA LEU A 175 -23.04 11.28 6.25
C LEU A 175 -21.68 10.80 6.78
N ILE A 176 -21.26 11.23 7.98
CA ILE A 176 -20.02 10.73 8.60
C ILE A 176 -20.22 9.34 9.27
N MET A 177 -21.45 8.94 9.60
CA MET A 177 -21.70 7.72 10.37
C MET A 177 -21.18 6.44 9.69
N PRO A 178 -21.32 6.24 8.36
CA PRO A 178 -20.77 5.06 7.70
C PRO A 178 -19.25 4.90 7.83
N ILE A 179 -18.49 6.01 7.79
CA ILE A 179 -17.03 5.97 8.01
C ILE A 179 -16.70 5.45 9.41
N GLN A 180 -17.54 5.74 10.40
CA GLN A 180 -17.33 5.36 11.80
C GLN A 180 -17.82 3.95 12.12
N ARG A 181 -18.67 3.35 11.29
CA ARG A 181 -19.33 2.07 11.61
C ARG A 181 -18.36 0.88 11.61
N ILE A 182 -17.52 0.75 10.59
CA ILE A 182 -16.57 -0.37 10.48
C ILE A 182 -15.56 -0.39 11.64
N PRO A 183 -14.90 0.73 12.02
CA PRO A 183 -14.07 0.78 13.22
C PRO A 183 -14.83 0.42 14.50
N ARG A 184 -16.12 0.77 14.59
CA ARG A 184 -16.94 0.44 15.75
C ARG A 184 -17.21 -1.06 15.87
N TYR A 185 -17.38 -1.80 14.77
CA TYR A 185 -17.45 -3.27 14.84
C TYR A 185 -16.17 -3.87 15.43
N VAL A 186 -14.99 -3.39 15.05
CA VAL A 186 -13.71 -3.85 15.63
C VAL A 186 -13.73 -3.70 17.15
N LEU A 187 -14.12 -2.54 17.66
CA LEU A 187 -14.19 -2.27 19.10
C LEU A 187 -15.21 -3.16 19.82
N LEU A 188 -16.39 -3.35 19.23
CA LEU A 188 -17.45 -4.17 19.81
C LEU A 188 -17.08 -5.67 19.84
N ILE A 189 -16.41 -6.17 18.79
CA ILE A 189 -15.92 -7.56 18.75
C ILE A 189 -14.76 -7.76 19.73
N GLU A 190 -13.85 -6.79 19.89
CA GLU A 190 -12.81 -6.83 20.93
C GLU A 190 -13.42 -6.88 22.34
N GLN A 191 -14.48 -6.11 22.56
CA GLN A 191 -15.23 -6.12 23.82
C GLN A 191 -15.93 -7.46 24.05
N LEU A 192 -16.53 -8.09 23.03
CA LEU A 192 -17.08 -9.45 23.12
C LEU A 192 -16.00 -10.46 23.52
N LEU A 193 -14.85 -10.45 22.82
CA LEU A 193 -13.72 -11.34 23.08
C LEU A 193 -13.16 -11.23 24.50
N LYS A 194 -13.24 -10.04 25.11
CA LYS A 194 -12.79 -9.81 26.49
C LYS A 194 -13.61 -10.61 27.51
N TYR A 195 -14.89 -10.85 27.22
CA TYR A 195 -15.82 -11.55 28.12
C TYR A 195 -16.09 -13.00 27.70
N SER A 196 -15.50 -13.48 26.60
CA SER A 196 -15.60 -14.89 26.16
C SER A 196 -14.65 -15.82 26.89
N GLY A 197 -15.15 -17.00 27.27
CA GLY A 197 -14.39 -18.13 27.82
C GLY A 197 -13.37 -18.72 26.82
N GLU A 198 -12.60 -19.72 27.22
CA GLU A 198 -11.61 -20.40 26.36
C GLU A 198 -12.23 -21.54 25.53
N ASP A 199 -13.35 -21.25 24.88
CA ASP A 199 -14.15 -22.24 24.13
C ASP A 199 -14.15 -21.94 22.62
N GLU A 200 -14.73 -22.82 21.80
CA GLU A 200 -14.78 -22.71 20.33
C GLU A 200 -15.28 -21.34 19.85
N VAL A 201 -16.29 -20.78 20.52
CA VAL A 201 -16.85 -19.43 20.26
C VAL A 201 -15.77 -18.34 20.27
N ARG A 202 -14.78 -18.44 21.16
CA ARG A 202 -13.70 -17.45 21.25
C ARG A 202 -12.79 -17.49 20.03
N ASP A 203 -12.58 -18.66 19.45
CA ASP A 203 -11.75 -18.78 18.24
C ASP A 203 -12.50 -18.25 17.02
N THR A 204 -13.80 -18.52 16.90
CA THR A 204 -14.65 -17.88 15.88
C THR A 204 -14.67 -16.36 16.03
N LEU A 205 -14.80 -15.83 17.25
CA LEU A 205 -14.75 -14.37 17.48
C LEU A 205 -13.37 -13.76 17.15
N LYS A 206 -12.26 -14.50 17.34
CA LYS A 206 -10.93 -14.03 16.91
C LYS A 206 -10.84 -13.96 15.39
N GLU A 207 -11.40 -14.95 14.69
CA GLU A 207 -11.51 -14.93 13.23
C GLU A 207 -12.35 -13.74 12.75
N ALA A 208 -13.53 -13.53 13.33
CA ALA A 208 -14.36 -12.35 13.07
C ALA A 208 -13.56 -11.06 13.27
N LEU A 209 -12.88 -10.90 14.41
CA LEU A 209 -12.06 -9.73 14.69
C LEU A 209 -10.96 -9.52 13.64
N GLN A 210 -10.29 -10.60 13.25
CA GLN A 210 -9.25 -10.54 12.22
C GLN A 210 -9.84 -10.09 10.88
N ASN A 211 -11.01 -10.59 10.49
CA ASN A 211 -11.68 -10.20 9.25
C ASN A 211 -12.06 -8.71 9.25
N TYR A 212 -12.61 -8.18 10.35
CA TYR A 212 -12.94 -6.75 10.44
C TYR A 212 -11.72 -5.84 10.52
N LYS A 213 -10.61 -6.28 11.14
CA LYS A 213 -9.33 -5.54 11.08
C LYS A 213 -8.80 -5.48 9.65
N GLN A 214 -8.80 -6.62 8.95
CA GLN A 214 -8.40 -6.67 7.54
C GLN A 214 -9.31 -5.84 6.64
N LEU A 215 -10.62 -5.83 6.90
CA LEU A 215 -11.58 -4.96 6.22
C LEU A 215 -11.27 -3.48 6.44
N SER A 216 -11.01 -3.08 7.70
CA SER A 216 -10.65 -1.69 8.02
C SER A 216 -9.35 -1.27 7.33
N ASP A 217 -8.33 -2.14 7.33
CA ASP A 217 -7.07 -1.90 6.63
C ASP A 217 -7.28 -1.83 5.11
N TYR A 218 -8.13 -2.70 4.56
CA TYR A 218 -8.51 -2.70 3.15
C TYR A 218 -9.17 -1.38 2.74
N ILE A 219 -10.18 -0.92 3.47
CA ILE A 219 -10.87 0.36 3.20
C ILE A 219 -9.87 1.52 3.25
N ASN A 220 -9.02 1.57 4.28
CA ASN A 220 -8.01 2.63 4.44
C ASN A 220 -6.99 2.63 3.29
N GLU A 221 -6.52 1.47 2.86
CA GLU A 221 -5.58 1.37 1.75
C GLU A 221 -6.24 1.74 0.41
N ARG A 222 -7.50 1.35 0.20
CA ARG A 222 -8.29 1.75 -0.99
C ARG A 222 -8.53 3.26 -1.05
N LYS A 223 -8.73 3.91 0.10
CA LYS A 223 -8.81 5.38 0.20
C LYS A 223 -7.47 6.01 -0.18
N ARG A 224 -6.37 5.53 0.41
CA ARG A 224 -5.01 6.00 0.08
C ARG A 224 -4.67 5.84 -1.40
N GLU A 225 -5.07 4.72 -2.01
CA GLU A 225 -4.91 4.46 -3.45
C GLU A 225 -5.73 5.44 -4.30
N SER A 226 -6.98 5.71 -3.93
CA SER A 226 -7.84 6.68 -4.62
C SER A 226 -7.25 8.10 -4.58
N GLU A 227 -6.82 8.55 -3.39
CA GLU A 227 -6.16 9.84 -3.22
C GLU A 227 -4.87 9.93 -4.03
N SER A 228 -4.04 8.89 -3.98
CA SER A 228 -2.79 8.81 -4.75
C SER A 228 -3.06 8.88 -6.26
N PHE A 229 -4.11 8.20 -6.74
CA PHE A 229 -4.51 8.22 -8.14
C PHE A 229 -4.96 9.61 -8.59
N LEU A 230 -5.75 10.31 -7.79
CA LEU A 230 -6.16 11.69 -8.07
C LEU A 230 -4.96 12.64 -8.15
N VAL A 231 -3.96 12.48 -7.26
CA VAL A 231 -2.70 13.23 -7.34
C VAL A 231 -1.97 12.96 -8.66
N VAL A 232 -1.86 11.70 -9.09
CA VAL A 232 -1.21 11.33 -10.36
C VAL A 232 -1.96 11.96 -11.55
N GLN A 233 -3.30 11.93 -11.54
CA GLN A 233 -4.12 12.55 -12.58
C GLN A 233 -3.96 14.08 -12.63
N ARG A 234 -3.94 14.75 -11.48
CA ARG A 234 -3.69 16.19 -11.40
C ARG A 234 -2.31 16.53 -11.94
N LEU A 235 -1.29 15.78 -11.56
CA LEU A 235 0.06 15.97 -12.09
C LEU A 235 0.12 15.75 -13.61
N GLN A 236 -0.52 14.70 -14.14
CA GLN A 236 -0.58 14.45 -15.59
C GLN A 236 -1.16 15.64 -16.36
N LYS A 237 -2.20 16.29 -15.82
CA LYS A 237 -2.82 17.49 -16.40
C LYS A 237 -1.93 18.74 -16.28
N ALA A 238 -1.17 18.85 -15.18
CA ALA A 238 -0.27 19.97 -14.93
C ALA A 238 1.04 19.88 -15.74
N LEU A 239 1.44 18.68 -16.16
CA LEU A 239 2.63 18.44 -16.98
C LEU A 239 2.42 18.89 -18.43
N LYS A 240 3.34 19.73 -18.91
CA LYS A 240 3.44 20.18 -20.29
C LYS A 240 4.72 19.66 -20.91
N GLY A 241 4.63 19.31 -22.19
CA GLY A 241 5.79 18.94 -22.99
C GLY A 241 6.66 20.16 -23.29
N ARG A 242 7.98 19.98 -23.21
CA ARG A 242 8.96 20.98 -23.64
C ARG A 242 9.23 20.84 -25.13
N ASP A 243 9.13 21.90 -25.92
CA ASP A 243 9.70 21.99 -27.29
C ASP A 243 9.45 20.73 -28.17
N GLY A 244 8.21 20.21 -28.19
CA GLY A 244 7.83 19.02 -28.97
C GLY A 244 8.08 17.67 -28.29
N MET A 245 8.56 17.64 -27.04
CA MET A 245 8.74 16.45 -26.23
C MET A 245 7.39 15.94 -25.71
N HIS A 246 7.12 14.66 -25.94
CA HIS A 246 5.90 14.01 -25.49
C HIS A 246 5.95 13.78 -23.97
N VAL A 247 4.91 14.21 -23.25
CA VAL A 247 4.77 13.91 -21.83
C VAL A 247 4.40 12.43 -21.68
N PRO A 248 5.19 11.60 -20.98
CA PRO A 248 4.85 10.20 -20.78
C PRO A 248 3.53 10.05 -20.01
N GLN A 249 2.79 8.99 -20.28
CA GLN A 249 1.58 8.68 -19.53
C GLN A 249 1.97 8.17 -18.13
N ILE A 250 1.78 9.02 -17.13
CA ILE A 250 2.07 8.71 -15.73
C ILE A 250 0.86 8.09 -15.01
N VAL A 251 -0.37 8.24 -15.52
CA VAL A 251 -1.54 7.60 -14.90
C VAL A 251 -1.50 6.09 -15.14
N SER A 252 -1.45 5.32 -14.06
CA SER A 252 -1.47 3.85 -14.06
C SER A 252 -2.26 3.34 -12.84
N THR A 253 -2.92 2.20 -12.99
CA THR A 253 -3.75 1.59 -11.92
C THR A 253 -2.94 1.15 -10.71
N GLN A 254 -1.63 0.96 -10.87
CA GLN A 254 -0.74 0.48 -9.80
C GLN A 254 0.23 1.55 -9.29
N ARG A 255 0.18 2.76 -9.87
CA ARG A 255 1.11 3.83 -9.55
C ARG A 255 0.57 4.66 -8.40
N ARG A 256 1.34 4.75 -7.32
CA ARG A 256 1.05 5.57 -6.15
C ARG A 256 2.10 6.63 -5.98
N TYR A 257 1.64 7.84 -5.74
CA TYR A 257 2.48 8.95 -5.34
C TYR A 257 3.07 8.68 -3.95
N VAL A 258 4.37 8.91 -3.81
CA VAL A 258 5.09 8.73 -2.53
C VAL A 258 5.46 10.10 -1.96
N ARG A 259 6.11 10.95 -2.77
CA ARG A 259 6.69 12.21 -2.28
C ARG A 259 7.02 13.18 -3.43
N LYS A 260 7.06 14.47 -3.13
CA LYS A 260 7.51 15.57 -4.00
C LYS A 260 8.60 16.32 -3.26
N ASP A 261 9.73 16.52 -3.91
CA ASP A 261 10.83 17.31 -3.35
C ASP A 261 11.27 18.39 -4.36
N PRO A 262 11.27 19.68 -3.96
CA PRO A 262 11.97 20.71 -4.70
C PRO A 262 13.48 20.53 -4.49
N LEU A 263 14.22 20.32 -5.57
CA LEU A 263 15.66 20.07 -5.55
C LEU A 263 16.33 20.93 -6.62
N THR A 264 17.51 21.45 -6.35
CA THR A 264 18.25 22.23 -7.35
C THR A 264 19.12 21.29 -8.18
N LEU A 265 18.92 21.24 -9.51
CA LEU A 265 19.87 20.57 -10.40
C LEU A 265 21.11 21.47 -10.52
N VAL A 266 22.23 20.98 -10.02
CA VAL A 266 23.52 21.68 -9.92
C VAL A 266 24.37 21.43 -11.16
N ALA A 267 24.34 20.22 -11.69
CA ALA A 267 25.08 19.90 -12.92
C ALA A 267 24.44 18.72 -13.63
N CYS A 268 24.35 18.80 -14.95
CA CYS A 268 24.09 17.67 -15.82
C CYS A 268 24.92 17.90 -17.08
N GLN A 269 25.93 17.07 -17.31
CA GLN A 269 26.36 16.89 -18.69
C GLN A 269 25.42 15.80 -19.24
N SER A 270 24.71 16.05 -20.33
CA SER A 270 24.00 15.03 -21.11
C SER A 270 22.87 14.21 -20.42
N ILE A 271 21.64 14.75 -20.41
CA ILE A 271 20.63 14.05 -21.22
C ILE A 271 21.16 14.16 -22.64
N VAL A 272 21.51 13.03 -23.25
CA VAL A 272 22.06 13.02 -24.60
C VAL A 272 21.19 13.90 -25.47
N VAL A 273 21.88 14.83 -26.14
CA VAL A 273 21.62 15.38 -27.48
C VAL A 273 20.81 14.39 -28.34
N ARG A 274 19.53 14.20 -28.03
CA ARG A 274 18.51 13.70 -28.94
C ARG A 274 17.84 14.96 -29.43
N LYS A 275 18.52 15.61 -30.39
CA LYS A 275 18.25 16.92 -31.01
C LYS A 275 18.79 18.14 -30.25
N GLY A 276 20.10 18.39 -30.37
CA GLY A 276 20.68 19.73 -30.61
C GLY A 276 20.30 20.95 -29.75
N ASP A 277 19.66 20.81 -28.58
CA ASP A 277 19.19 21.94 -27.79
C ASP A 277 20.10 22.21 -26.55
N PRO A 278 20.85 23.33 -26.51
CA PRO A 278 21.73 23.69 -25.39
C PRO A 278 20.98 23.99 -24.08
N SER A 279 19.65 24.05 -24.08
CA SER A 279 18.84 24.34 -22.90
C SER A 279 18.60 23.13 -21.97
N HIS A 280 19.16 21.95 -22.27
CA HIS A 280 19.28 20.82 -21.32
C HIS A 280 20.44 20.99 -20.32
N LEU A 281 21.32 21.96 -20.54
CA LEU A 281 22.53 22.20 -19.73
C LEU A 281 22.30 23.18 -18.59
N VAL A 282 21.07 23.62 -18.35
CA VAL A 282 20.86 24.73 -17.44
C VAL A 282 20.63 24.28 -16.01
N GLU A 283 21.56 24.70 -15.16
CA GLU A 283 21.39 24.84 -13.72
C GLU A 283 20.03 25.46 -13.39
N GLY A 284 19.32 24.88 -12.43
CA GLY A 284 18.04 25.42 -12.02
C GLY A 284 17.26 24.51 -11.09
N ARG A 285 16.21 25.06 -10.48
CA ARG A 285 15.33 24.31 -9.61
C ARG A 285 14.56 23.25 -10.43
N ARG A 286 14.46 22.05 -9.85
CA ARG A 286 13.70 20.90 -10.33
C ARG A 286 12.73 20.46 -9.26
N HIS A 287 11.62 19.92 -9.70
CA HIS A 287 10.67 19.25 -8.83
C HIS A 287 10.72 17.76 -9.17
N LEU A 288 11.21 16.95 -8.23
CA LEU A 288 11.18 15.50 -8.37
C LEU A 288 9.91 14.95 -7.71
N PHE A 289 9.11 14.24 -8.48
CA PHE A 289 7.95 13.50 -8.01
C PHE A 289 8.30 12.03 -7.94
N LEU A 290 8.46 11.50 -6.73
CA LEU A 290 8.72 10.10 -6.46
C LEU A 290 7.39 9.34 -6.38
N PHE A 291 7.28 8.30 -7.20
CA PHE A 291 6.23 7.30 -7.17
C PHE A 291 6.80 5.98 -6.65
N ASN A 292 5.92 4.98 -6.45
CA ASN A 292 6.34 3.64 -6.03
C ASN A 292 7.20 2.90 -7.07
N ASP A 293 7.08 3.25 -8.36
CA ASP A 293 7.76 2.59 -9.48
C ASP A 293 8.65 3.52 -10.32
N ILE A 294 8.38 4.84 -10.32
CA ILE A 294 9.10 5.83 -11.15
C ILE A 294 9.45 7.12 -10.38
N ILE A 295 10.38 7.90 -10.92
CA ILE A 295 10.66 9.29 -10.54
C ILE A 295 10.41 10.16 -11.76
N VAL A 296 9.62 11.23 -11.61
CA VAL A 296 9.40 12.23 -12.66
C VAL A 296 10.12 13.52 -12.29
N SER A 297 10.97 14.03 -13.17
CA SER A 297 11.65 15.32 -13.05
C SER A 297 10.96 16.38 -13.90
N CYS A 298 10.74 17.57 -13.33
CA CYS A 298 10.16 18.69 -14.06
C CYS A 298 10.65 20.05 -13.53
N MET A 299 10.33 21.12 -14.27
CA MET A 299 10.55 22.52 -13.88
C MET A 299 9.24 23.29 -13.80
N LYS A 300 9.17 24.38 -13.05
CA LYS A 300 8.10 25.38 -13.26
C LYS A 300 8.39 26.21 -14.52
N PRO A 301 7.38 26.70 -15.25
CA PRO A 301 7.58 27.53 -16.43
C PRO A 301 8.49 28.75 -16.19
N LYS A 302 8.32 29.45 -15.07
CA LYS A 302 9.18 30.60 -14.70
C LYS A 302 10.64 30.20 -14.48
N GLU A 303 10.87 29.03 -13.90
CA GLU A 303 12.22 28.50 -13.66
C GLU A 303 12.88 28.09 -14.99
N LEU A 304 12.10 27.53 -15.92
CA LEU A 304 12.56 27.22 -17.26
C LEU A 304 12.97 28.48 -18.04
N GLU A 305 12.18 29.55 -17.98
CA GLU A 305 12.53 30.81 -18.65
C GLU A 305 13.78 31.45 -18.05
N ALA A 306 13.90 31.47 -16.71
CA ALA A 306 15.12 31.93 -16.04
C ALA A 306 16.34 31.09 -16.45
N ALA A 307 16.16 29.78 -16.54
CA ALA A 307 17.19 28.87 -17.00
C ALA A 307 17.63 29.16 -18.46
N LYS A 308 16.68 29.33 -19.38
CA LYS A 308 16.97 29.69 -20.78
C LYS A 308 17.75 31.01 -20.88
N ALA A 309 17.40 32.01 -20.08
CA ALA A 309 18.10 33.30 -20.05
C ALA A 309 19.55 33.17 -19.53
N TRP A 310 19.77 32.35 -18.51
CA TRP A 310 21.12 32.06 -18.01
C TRP A 310 21.98 31.34 -19.05
N ALA A 311 21.44 30.32 -19.71
CA ALA A 311 22.13 29.59 -20.76
C ALA A 311 22.54 30.49 -21.94
N ALA A 312 21.67 31.42 -22.34
CA ALA A 312 21.98 32.40 -23.38
C ALA A 312 23.13 33.33 -22.96
N THR A 313 23.22 33.68 -21.68
CA THR A 313 24.30 34.50 -21.13
C THR A 313 25.64 33.75 -21.17
N LEU A 314 25.66 32.47 -20.79
CA LEU A 314 26.85 31.63 -20.89
C LEU A 314 27.31 31.41 -22.33
N ALA A 315 26.37 31.16 -23.25
CA ALA A 315 26.67 30.98 -24.67
C ALA A 315 27.25 32.25 -25.32
N ALA A 316 26.80 33.43 -24.88
CA ALA A 316 27.30 34.72 -25.35
C ALA A 316 28.71 35.05 -24.85
N ASN A 317 29.18 34.41 -23.77
CA ASN A 317 30.49 34.72 -23.17
C ASN A 317 31.25 33.45 -22.71
N PRO A 318 31.73 32.62 -23.65
CA PRO A 318 32.24 31.26 -23.35
C PRO A 318 33.55 31.23 -22.55
N THR A 319 34.24 32.35 -22.36
CA THR A 319 35.52 32.45 -21.63
C THR A 319 35.52 33.49 -20.51
N GLY A 320 34.37 34.10 -20.17
CA GLY A 320 34.35 35.29 -19.32
C GLY A 320 33.32 35.24 -18.20
N VAL A 321 33.83 35.14 -16.97
CA VAL A 321 33.18 35.63 -15.74
C VAL A 321 32.58 37.02 -16.00
N PRO A 322 31.33 37.32 -15.59
CA PRO A 322 30.82 38.67 -15.67
C PRO A 322 31.56 39.54 -14.62
N GLY A 323 32.51 40.33 -15.10
CA GLY A 323 33.13 41.41 -14.32
C GLY A 323 34.65 41.43 -14.34
N SER A 324 35.25 41.95 -15.42
CA SER A 324 36.44 42.81 -15.32
C SER A 324 36.79 43.43 -16.66
N SER A 325 36.15 44.56 -16.98
CA SER A 325 36.78 45.55 -17.84
C SER A 325 36.45 46.93 -17.31
N SER A 326 37.49 47.52 -16.72
CA SER A 326 37.60 48.93 -16.42
C SER A 326 37.43 49.74 -17.71
N GLU A 327 36.35 50.50 -17.83
CA GLU A 327 36.39 51.78 -18.53
C GLU A 327 36.07 52.90 -17.54
N ARG A 328 37.10 53.70 -17.26
CA ARG A 328 36.96 55.01 -16.64
C ARG A 328 36.17 55.90 -17.59
N GLY A 329 34.90 56.14 -17.26
CA GLY A 329 34.09 57.22 -17.82
C GLY A 329 33.60 58.11 -16.68
N SER A 330 34.20 59.27 -16.52
CA SER A 330 33.83 60.31 -15.57
C SER A 330 32.37 60.77 -15.75
N GLY A 331 31.59 60.72 -14.67
CA GLY A 331 30.24 61.28 -14.59
C GLY A 331 29.83 61.49 -13.14
N GLN A 332 29.62 62.76 -12.78
CA GLN A 332 29.43 63.30 -11.44
C GLN A 332 27.93 63.30 -11.04
N PHE A 333 27.65 63.44 -9.73
CA PHE A 333 26.34 63.62 -9.05
C PHE A 333 25.53 62.34 -8.78
N GLY A 334 24.91 62.09 -7.62
CA GLY A 334 24.68 62.87 -6.39
C GLY A 334 24.04 61.93 -5.34
N GLY A 335 24.21 62.27 -4.05
CA GLY A 335 23.91 61.39 -2.92
C GLY A 335 22.42 61.12 -2.64
N GLY A 336 22.17 60.11 -1.80
CA GLY A 336 20.84 59.79 -1.27
C GLY A 336 20.84 58.59 -0.34
N SER A 337 20.81 58.90 0.96
CA SER A 337 20.74 58.05 2.15
C SER A 337 19.86 56.80 2.12
N ALA A 338 20.35 55.77 2.81
CA ALA A 338 19.62 54.62 3.33
C ALA A 338 18.43 54.99 4.24
N THR A 339 17.41 54.14 4.28
CA THR A 339 16.67 53.78 5.50
C THR A 339 16.04 52.39 5.35
N SER A 340 16.34 51.50 6.29
CA SER A 340 15.54 50.31 6.60
C SER A 340 14.33 50.71 7.46
N PRO A 341 13.31 49.84 7.59
CA PRO A 341 12.72 49.68 8.90
C PRO A 341 12.53 48.22 9.30
N SER A 342 13.08 47.91 10.46
CA SER A 342 12.68 46.86 11.38
C SER A 342 11.29 47.16 11.99
N GLY A 343 10.47 46.13 12.18
CA GLY A 343 9.25 46.23 12.97
C GLY A 343 8.85 44.85 13.53
N ALA A 344 9.11 44.66 14.82
CA ALA A 344 8.63 43.54 15.62
C ALA A 344 7.32 43.92 16.33
N SER A 345 6.40 42.97 16.51
CA SER A 345 5.41 43.02 17.58
C SER A 345 4.89 41.62 17.89
N GLY A 346 5.05 41.19 19.14
CA GLY A 346 4.45 39.99 19.69
C GLY A 346 3.04 40.22 20.24
N GLY A 347 2.36 39.11 20.55
CA GLY A 347 1.10 39.07 21.27
C GLY A 347 0.82 37.65 21.75
N SER A 348 0.67 37.47 23.06
CA SER A 348 0.42 36.19 23.75
C SER A 348 -1.06 36.05 24.14
N GLY A 349 -1.54 34.81 24.28
CA GLY A 349 -2.48 34.48 25.37
C GLY A 349 -3.61 33.48 25.08
N GLY A 350 -3.57 32.33 25.78
CA GLY A 350 -4.71 31.46 26.17
C GLY A 350 -5.19 30.45 25.11
N GLY A 351 -5.34 29.14 25.34
CA GLY A 351 -5.58 28.38 26.56
C GLY A 351 -6.92 27.62 26.45
N GLY A 352 -6.91 26.39 25.92
CA GLY A 352 -8.10 25.53 25.79
C GLY A 352 -7.72 24.14 25.28
N GLY A 353 -7.71 23.15 26.18
CA GLY A 353 -7.33 21.77 25.87
C GLY A 353 -8.45 20.99 25.19
N SER A 354 -8.14 20.44 24.02
CA SER A 354 -8.90 19.39 23.33
C SER A 354 -7.98 18.19 23.11
N MET A 355 -8.50 17.00 23.38
CA MET A 355 -7.82 15.71 23.19
C MET A 355 -7.34 15.53 21.73
N PRO A 356 -6.23 14.82 21.48
CA PRO A 356 -5.69 14.66 20.13
C PRO A 356 -6.56 13.71 19.32
N GLY A 357 -7.34 14.29 18.41
CA GLY A 357 -7.98 13.57 17.32
C GLY A 357 -6.92 12.96 16.40
N ALA A 358 -7.18 11.74 15.94
CA ALA A 358 -6.38 11.03 14.96
C ALA A 358 -6.04 11.97 13.80
N GLY A 359 -4.74 12.13 13.55
CA GLY A 359 -4.23 12.96 12.47
C GLY A 359 -4.72 12.43 11.12
N SER A 360 -5.78 13.03 10.60
CA SER A 360 -5.91 13.23 9.16
C SER A 360 -4.73 14.10 8.76
N GLY A 361 -3.61 13.46 8.40
CA GLY A 361 -2.54 14.13 7.69
C GLY A 361 -3.13 14.61 6.39
N GLY A 362 -3.64 15.85 6.39
CA GLY A 362 -4.07 16.54 5.19
C GLY A 362 -2.93 16.40 4.19
N VAL A 363 -3.24 15.80 3.05
CA VAL A 363 -2.33 15.80 1.92
C VAL A 363 -2.03 17.27 1.66
N GLU A 364 -0.82 17.74 2.01
CA GLU A 364 -0.34 19.05 1.56
C GLU A 364 -0.68 19.17 0.08
N GLU A 365 -1.12 20.32 -0.40
CA GLU A 365 -1.54 20.49 -1.78
C GLU A 365 -0.34 20.24 -2.73
N ILE A 366 -0.15 18.98 -3.16
CA ILE A 366 1.04 18.51 -3.89
C ILE A 366 1.13 19.19 -5.27
N VAL A 367 -0.01 19.44 -5.89
CA VAL A 367 -0.18 20.19 -7.15
C VAL A 367 -1.39 21.09 -6.92
N GLY A 368 -1.15 22.40 -6.83
CA GLY A 368 -2.20 23.38 -6.62
C GLY A 368 -3.12 23.49 -7.84
N GLU A 369 -4.35 23.96 -7.60
CA GLU A 369 -5.26 24.26 -8.71
C GLU A 369 -4.66 25.36 -9.60
N GLY A 370 -4.28 25.00 -10.84
CA GLY A 370 -3.61 25.90 -11.79
C GLY A 370 -2.08 25.79 -11.85
N ASP A 371 -1.45 24.93 -11.04
CA ASP A 371 -0.02 24.65 -11.16
C ASP A 371 0.32 24.10 -12.55
N GLN A 372 1.46 24.53 -13.09
CA GLN A 372 2.00 24.04 -14.35
C GLN A 372 3.45 23.61 -14.17
N PHE A 373 3.79 22.47 -14.77
CA PHE A 373 5.13 21.91 -14.78
C PHE A 373 5.54 21.58 -16.20
N VAL A 374 6.81 21.77 -16.53
CA VAL A 374 7.40 21.36 -17.80
C VAL A 374 8.15 20.06 -17.56
N PHE A 375 7.73 18.99 -18.23
CA PHE A 375 8.34 17.67 -18.12
C PHE A 375 9.79 17.71 -18.65
N GLU A 376 10.70 17.08 -17.90
CA GLU A 376 12.10 16.94 -18.29
C GLU A 376 12.51 15.49 -18.49
N ASP A 377 12.29 14.64 -17.49
CA ASP A 377 12.80 13.26 -17.52
C ASP A 377 11.98 12.32 -16.63
N LEU A 378 12.08 11.01 -16.89
CA LEU A 378 11.43 9.95 -16.14
C LEU A 378 12.41 8.80 -15.89
N PHE A 379 12.52 8.37 -14.63
CA PHE A 379 13.41 7.29 -14.22
C PHE A 379 12.63 6.14 -13.58
N GLU A 380 12.99 4.88 -13.86
CA GLU A 380 12.44 3.73 -13.13
C GLU A 380 13.19 3.54 -11.80
N VAL A 381 12.46 3.36 -10.69
CA VAL A 381 13.05 3.23 -9.35
C VAL A 381 13.98 2.02 -9.25
N ASP A 382 13.66 0.92 -9.93
CA ASP A 382 14.51 -0.28 -9.96
C ASP A 382 15.85 0.01 -10.65
N ASP A 383 15.86 0.82 -11.70
CA ASP A 383 17.05 1.10 -12.50
C ASP A 383 17.92 2.24 -11.95
N ILE A 384 17.46 2.98 -10.93
CA ILE A 384 18.22 4.09 -10.33
C ILE A 384 18.89 3.74 -9.01
N ARG A 385 20.06 4.32 -8.79
CA ARG A 385 20.77 4.43 -7.52
C ARG A 385 21.01 5.87 -7.11
N VAL A 386 20.98 6.15 -5.81
CA VAL A 386 21.36 7.45 -5.27
C VAL A 386 22.81 7.42 -4.77
N GLU A 387 23.68 8.26 -5.30
CA GLU A 387 25.07 8.40 -4.83
C GLU A 387 25.24 9.72 -4.09
N LEU A 388 25.73 9.69 -2.84
CA LEU A 388 26.07 10.91 -2.11
C LEU A 388 27.39 11.49 -2.63
N VAL A 389 27.44 12.82 -2.78
CA VAL A 389 28.66 13.52 -3.21
C VAL A 389 29.49 13.93 -2.01
N GLU A 390 30.77 13.54 -2.02
CA GLU A 390 31.75 13.89 -1.01
C GLU A 390 32.69 14.98 -1.52
N ILE A 391 33.03 15.93 -0.63
CA ILE A 391 33.84 17.11 -0.97
C ILE A 391 35.14 17.15 -0.15
N SER A 392 35.22 16.40 0.95
CA SER A 392 36.44 16.21 1.73
C SER A 392 36.47 14.87 2.48
N GLU A 393 37.67 14.37 2.80
CA GLU A 393 37.84 13.14 3.60
C GLU A 393 37.21 13.25 5.00
N ASP A 394 37.16 14.45 5.58
CA ASP A 394 36.51 14.73 6.87
C ASP A 394 34.98 14.61 6.78
N ASP A 395 34.40 14.94 5.63
CA ASP A 395 32.97 14.73 5.36
C ASP A 395 32.61 13.25 5.32
N ARG A 396 33.51 12.39 4.82
CA ARG A 396 33.34 10.93 4.79
C ARG A 396 33.13 10.34 6.17
N ALA A 397 33.99 10.72 7.12
CA ALA A 397 33.94 10.26 8.50
C ALA A 397 32.66 10.74 9.19
N THR A 398 32.27 11.99 8.92
CA THR A 398 31.05 12.61 9.46
C THR A 398 29.78 11.92 8.94
N LEU A 399 29.71 11.62 7.64
CA LEU A 399 28.60 10.90 7.00
C LEU A 399 28.44 9.48 7.57
N LYS A 400 29.53 8.72 7.70
CA LYS A 400 29.52 7.37 8.29
C LYS A 400 29.03 7.36 9.73
N LYS A 401 29.41 8.37 10.54
CA LYS A 401 29.04 8.45 11.96
C LYS A 401 27.57 8.85 12.18
N ARG A 402 27.02 9.77 11.35
CA ARG A 402 25.66 10.30 11.53
C ARG A 402 24.56 9.40 10.99
N MET A 403 24.81 8.68 9.91
CA MET A 403 23.77 7.92 9.20
C MET A 403 23.53 6.53 9.80
N GLY A 404 24.33 6.08 10.78
CA GLY A 404 24.10 4.83 11.51
C GLY A 404 23.82 3.61 10.62
N GLY A 405 22.99 2.67 11.09
CA GLY A 405 22.61 1.46 10.34
C GLY A 405 21.89 1.71 8.99
N ALA A 406 21.46 2.95 8.68
CA ALA A 406 20.90 3.31 7.38
C ALA A 406 21.98 3.34 6.26
N TYR A 407 23.26 3.45 6.63
CA TYR A 407 24.39 3.36 5.70
C TYR A 407 24.49 2.00 4.98
N HIS A 408 23.95 0.93 5.57
CA HIS A 408 24.03 -0.42 4.98
C HIS A 408 23.21 -0.60 3.69
N HIS A 409 22.24 0.28 3.41
CA HIS A 409 21.43 0.24 2.20
C HIS A 409 21.83 1.31 1.15
N VAL A 410 22.71 2.25 1.52
CA VAL A 410 23.19 3.36 0.69
C VAL A 410 24.58 3.03 0.12
N TYR A 411 24.64 2.12 -0.86
CA TYR A 411 25.73 1.88 -1.83
C TYR A 411 27.20 1.68 -1.40
N ASP A 412 27.97 1.10 -2.33
CA ASP A 412 29.42 1.29 -2.45
C ASP A 412 29.79 2.78 -2.23
N SER A 413 30.83 3.03 -1.44
CA SER A 413 31.38 4.31 -0.94
C SER A 413 30.95 5.65 -1.62
N PRO A 414 30.82 6.76 -0.85
CA PRO A 414 30.62 8.11 -1.37
C PRO A 414 31.63 8.47 -2.49
N VAL A 415 31.17 9.23 -3.48
CA VAL A 415 31.96 9.52 -4.69
C VAL A 415 32.47 10.97 -4.65
N PRO A 416 33.76 11.21 -4.90
CA PRO A 416 34.30 12.57 -4.94
C PRO A 416 33.63 13.42 -6.03
N MET A 417 33.51 14.72 -5.74
CA MET A 417 33.09 15.72 -6.74
C MET A 417 34.13 15.83 -7.86
N LYS A 418 33.68 15.87 -9.11
CA LYS A 418 34.55 16.00 -10.28
C LYS A 418 34.96 17.46 -10.50
N ASP A 419 36.14 17.69 -11.09
CA ASP A 419 36.69 19.04 -11.26
C ASP A 419 35.81 19.98 -12.10
N TYR A 420 35.11 19.47 -13.12
CA TYR A 420 34.18 20.30 -13.89
C TYR A 420 32.96 20.72 -13.07
N GLU A 421 32.46 19.87 -12.16
CA GLU A 421 31.34 20.18 -11.26
C GLU A 421 31.76 21.26 -10.26
N ARG A 422 33.00 21.16 -9.76
CA ARG A 422 33.60 22.20 -8.91
C ARG A 422 33.68 23.54 -9.64
N LYS A 423 34.18 23.55 -10.88
CA LYS A 423 34.26 24.77 -11.70
C LYS A 423 32.87 25.38 -12.00
N MET A 424 31.86 24.54 -12.24
CA MET A 424 30.46 25.01 -12.39
C MET A 424 29.96 25.68 -11.10
N LEU A 425 30.14 25.02 -9.95
CA LEU A 425 29.79 25.59 -8.64
C LEU A 425 30.54 26.88 -8.31
N GLU A 426 31.79 27.01 -8.74
CA GLU A 426 32.58 28.23 -8.55
C GLU A 426 31.99 29.42 -9.32
N ASN A 427 31.43 29.17 -10.50
CA ASN A 427 30.85 30.17 -11.40
C ASN A 427 29.42 30.58 -11.04
N LEU A 428 28.74 29.86 -10.15
CA LEU A 428 27.42 30.24 -9.65
C LEU A 428 27.47 31.56 -8.85
N PRO A 429 26.43 32.41 -8.95
CA PRO A 429 26.25 33.55 -8.05
C PRO A 429 26.32 33.12 -6.57
N PRO A 430 26.94 33.92 -5.67
CA PRO A 430 27.09 33.56 -4.25
C PRO A 430 25.79 33.16 -3.54
N ASP A 431 24.69 33.79 -3.92
CA ASP A 431 23.32 33.57 -3.42
C ASP A 431 22.68 32.28 -3.95
N MET A 432 23.24 31.68 -5.01
CA MET A 432 22.77 30.44 -5.63
C MET A 432 23.67 29.23 -5.36
N LYS A 433 24.79 29.39 -4.65
CA LYS A 433 25.72 28.28 -4.34
C LYS A 433 25.10 27.32 -3.32
N PRO A 434 24.76 26.07 -3.71
CA PRO A 434 24.23 25.10 -2.77
C PRO A 434 25.30 24.64 -1.79
N HIS A 435 24.88 24.25 -0.59
CA HIS A 435 25.82 23.77 0.41
C HIS A 435 26.41 22.39 -0.01
N PRO A 436 27.74 22.24 -0.06
CA PRO A 436 28.47 20.98 -0.30
C PRO A 436 27.80 19.68 0.17
N ARG A 437 27.42 19.64 1.45
CA ARG A 437 26.83 18.47 2.11
C ARG A 437 25.36 18.19 1.76
N THR A 438 24.72 18.94 0.87
CA THR A 438 23.31 18.71 0.50
C THR A 438 23.18 18.03 -0.87
N MET A 439 24.28 17.65 -1.50
CA MET A 439 24.31 17.11 -2.85
C MET A 439 24.28 15.58 -2.96
N PHE A 440 23.68 15.09 -4.05
CA PHE A 440 23.59 13.68 -4.43
C PHE A 440 23.37 13.51 -5.94
N ARG A 441 23.63 12.32 -6.49
CA ARG A 441 23.39 11.96 -7.89
C ARG A 441 22.33 10.88 -8.01
N LEU A 442 21.50 10.96 -9.04
CA LEU A 442 20.71 9.83 -9.53
C LEU A 442 21.51 9.14 -10.64
N VAL A 443 21.73 7.84 -10.51
CA VAL A 443 22.64 7.08 -11.38
C VAL A 443 21.95 5.83 -11.85
N HIS A 444 22.05 5.53 -13.15
CA HIS A 444 21.42 4.34 -13.69
C HIS A 444 22.28 3.09 -13.38
N LYS A 445 21.65 1.94 -13.11
CA LYS A 445 22.32 0.69 -12.71
C LYS A 445 23.32 0.20 -13.77
N GLN A 446 23.08 0.52 -15.04
CA GLN A 446 23.96 0.17 -16.16
C GLN A 446 25.18 1.09 -16.28
N ASP A 447 25.26 2.16 -15.48
CA ASP A 447 26.36 3.12 -15.54
C ASP A 447 27.58 2.58 -14.79
N VAL A 448 28.58 2.14 -15.56
CA VAL A 448 29.84 1.61 -15.02
C VAL A 448 30.64 2.72 -14.32
N PRO A 449 31.12 2.53 -13.08
CA PRO A 449 32.03 3.47 -12.42
C PRO A 449 33.36 3.56 -13.18
N GLY A 450 33.77 4.77 -13.59
CA GLY A 450 35.11 5.03 -14.13
C GLY A 450 35.24 5.09 -15.66
N GLU A 451 34.23 4.68 -16.42
CA GLU A 451 34.18 4.99 -17.85
C GLU A 451 33.71 6.43 -18.03
N GLY A 452 34.62 7.31 -18.48
CA GLY A 452 34.44 8.77 -18.56
C GLY A 452 33.38 9.27 -19.55
N GLY A 453 32.38 8.46 -19.90
CA GLY A 453 31.34 8.79 -20.87
C GLY A 453 29.91 8.87 -20.34
N VAL A 454 29.60 8.27 -19.19
CA VAL A 454 28.22 8.28 -18.66
C VAL A 454 28.08 9.33 -17.56
N LEU A 455 27.35 10.38 -17.89
CA LEU A 455 27.24 11.60 -17.12
C LEU A 455 25.96 11.58 -16.29
N ARG A 456 26.06 11.94 -15.01
CA ARG A 456 25.04 11.69 -13.97
C ARG A 456 24.52 13.03 -13.43
N PRO A 457 23.19 13.27 -13.38
CA PRO A 457 22.64 14.50 -12.85
C PRO A 457 22.99 14.67 -11.36
N LEU A 458 23.55 15.82 -11.01
CA LEU A 458 23.91 16.24 -9.66
C LEU A 458 22.83 17.16 -9.12
N PHE A 459 22.18 16.75 -8.04
CA PHE A 459 21.15 17.51 -7.35
C PHE A 459 21.66 18.02 -6.01
N ALA A 460 21.21 19.20 -5.61
CA ALA A 460 21.36 19.76 -4.27
C ALA A 460 19.98 19.90 -3.62
N ALA A 461 19.86 19.40 -2.39
CA ALA A 461 18.75 19.74 -1.53
C ALA A 461 18.98 21.09 -0.81
N ASP A 462 17.92 21.68 -0.27
CA ASP A 462 18.00 22.94 0.48
C ASP A 462 18.86 22.81 1.75
N ASN A 463 18.82 21.64 2.39
CA ASN A 463 19.61 21.33 3.59
C ASN A 463 19.93 19.82 3.67
N VAL A 464 20.74 19.46 4.67
CA VAL A 464 21.23 18.08 4.84
C VAL A 464 20.11 17.15 5.26
N GLU A 465 19.18 17.64 6.07
CA GLU A 465 18.01 16.91 6.56
C GLU A 465 17.10 16.50 5.40
N THR A 466 16.77 17.43 4.49
CA THR A 466 15.97 17.17 3.28
C THR A 466 16.65 16.15 2.38
N ARG A 467 17.97 16.27 2.15
CA ARG A 467 18.73 15.28 1.38
C ARG A 467 18.62 13.90 2.00
N ASN A 468 18.92 13.77 3.29
CA ASN A 468 18.91 12.47 3.97
C ASN A 468 17.50 11.87 3.98
N SER A 469 16.49 12.69 4.22
CA SER A 469 15.09 12.28 4.19
C SER A 469 14.65 11.77 2.80
N PHE A 470 15.05 12.45 1.72
CA PHE A 470 14.80 11.97 0.35
C PHE A 470 15.45 10.60 0.11
N VAL A 471 16.72 10.45 0.50
CA VAL A 471 17.49 9.22 0.33
C VAL A 471 16.83 8.05 1.08
N GLU A 472 16.48 8.26 2.35
CA GLU A 472 15.81 7.25 3.18
C GLU A 472 14.47 6.80 2.56
N VAL A 473 13.63 7.74 2.14
CA VAL A 473 12.34 7.44 1.49
C VAL A 473 12.56 6.70 0.18
N PHE A 474 13.51 7.12 -0.66
CA PHE A 474 13.80 6.45 -1.94
C PHE A 474 14.13 4.96 -1.76
N TYR A 475 15.02 4.60 -0.82
CA TYR A 475 15.35 3.18 -0.60
C TYR A 475 14.25 2.39 0.09
N ALA A 476 13.49 3.00 0.99
CA ALA A 476 12.32 2.36 1.57
C ALA A 476 11.32 2.00 0.46
N THR A 477 11.05 2.93 -0.46
CA THR A 477 10.20 2.72 -1.63
C THR A 477 10.76 1.65 -2.55
N LYS A 478 12.05 1.71 -2.89
CA LYS A 478 12.71 0.72 -3.76
C LYS A 478 12.62 -0.69 -3.18
N LYS A 479 12.91 -0.85 -1.89
CA LYS A 479 12.82 -2.13 -1.19
C LYS A 479 11.39 -2.68 -1.19
N ALA A 480 10.40 -1.82 -0.96
CA ALA A 480 8.99 -2.21 -1.00
C ALA A 480 8.56 -2.63 -2.42
N PHE A 481 8.99 -1.90 -3.44
CA PHE A 481 8.73 -2.23 -4.84
C PHE A 481 9.36 -3.57 -5.24
N GLU A 482 10.62 -3.82 -4.88
CA GLU A 482 11.30 -5.09 -5.13
C GLU A 482 10.59 -6.27 -4.43
N ALA A 483 10.14 -6.07 -3.18
CA ALA A 483 9.39 -7.08 -2.44
C ALA A 483 8.02 -7.39 -3.07
N ASP A 484 7.29 -6.38 -3.52
CA ASP A 484 6.00 -6.56 -4.19
C ASP A 484 6.15 -7.22 -5.57
N LYS A 485 7.16 -6.81 -6.35
CA LYS A 485 7.52 -7.44 -7.62
C LYS A 485 7.84 -8.93 -7.42
N GLU A 486 8.57 -9.28 -6.36
CA GLU A 486 8.85 -10.68 -6.01
C GLU A 486 7.59 -11.41 -5.55
N LYS A 487 6.74 -10.79 -4.72
CA LYS A 487 5.47 -11.38 -4.27
C LYS A 487 4.53 -11.67 -5.44
N ARG A 488 4.42 -10.75 -6.41
CA ARG A 488 3.64 -10.98 -7.63
C ARG A 488 4.27 -12.09 -8.48
N ARG A 489 5.59 -12.10 -8.62
CA ARG A 489 6.30 -13.17 -9.35
C ARG A 489 6.08 -14.54 -8.71
N GLN A 490 6.11 -14.60 -7.38
CA GLN A 490 5.79 -15.81 -6.61
C GLN A 490 4.31 -16.18 -6.76
N SER A 491 3.40 -15.20 -6.66
CA SER A 491 1.96 -15.41 -6.87
C SER A 491 1.68 -16.02 -8.24
N VAL A 492 2.21 -15.46 -9.33
CA VAL A 492 2.06 -16.01 -10.69
C VAL A 492 2.66 -17.42 -10.83
N ARG A 493 3.76 -17.72 -10.14
CA ARG A 493 4.31 -19.08 -10.11
C ARG A 493 3.40 -20.05 -9.35
N THR A 494 2.82 -19.61 -8.23
CA THR A 494 1.93 -20.43 -7.41
C THR A 494 0.48 -20.50 -7.92
N SER A 495 0.05 -19.58 -8.78
CA SER A 495 -1.38 -19.36 -9.10
C SER A 495 -1.95 -20.37 -10.08
N TYR A 496 -1.12 -21.19 -10.73
CA TYR A 496 -1.61 -22.18 -11.68
C TYR A 496 -1.29 -23.59 -11.20
N ILE A 497 -2.34 -24.41 -11.11
CA ILE A 497 -2.27 -25.83 -10.72
C ILE A 497 -2.07 -26.64 -11.99
N ARG A 498 -1.00 -27.43 -12.07
CA ARG A 498 -0.73 -28.34 -13.21
C ARG A 498 -1.65 -29.55 -13.19
N LYS A 499 -1.75 -30.19 -12.03
CA LYS A 499 -2.60 -31.36 -11.81
C LYS A 499 -2.92 -31.46 -10.32
N GLN A 500 -4.13 -31.88 -10.02
CA GLN A 500 -4.57 -32.17 -8.65
C GLN A 500 -5.47 -33.39 -8.64
N GLY A 501 -5.50 -34.10 -7.51
CA GLY A 501 -6.29 -35.33 -7.41
C GLY A 501 -5.92 -36.17 -6.20
N LEU A 502 -6.71 -37.22 -5.97
CA LEU A 502 -6.46 -38.18 -4.91
C LEU A 502 -5.34 -39.13 -5.31
N ILE A 503 -4.35 -39.29 -4.44
CA ILE A 503 -3.28 -40.29 -4.58
C ILE A 503 -3.06 -40.95 -3.23
N GLN A 504 -2.84 -42.26 -3.23
CA GLN A 504 -2.39 -42.96 -2.02
C GLN A 504 -0.88 -42.84 -1.90
N LYS A 505 -0.38 -42.45 -0.73
CA LYS A 505 1.06 -42.40 -0.45
C LYS A 505 1.45 -43.34 0.68
N LYS A 506 2.62 -43.97 0.55
CA LYS A 506 3.19 -44.82 1.62
C LYS A 506 3.90 -43.98 2.67
N GLY A 507 3.63 -44.25 3.95
CA GLY A 507 4.32 -43.60 5.06
C GLY A 507 5.81 -43.94 5.12
N GLY A 508 6.66 -42.97 5.46
CA GLY A 508 8.11 -43.18 5.52
C GLY A 508 8.56 -44.08 6.68
N GLN A 509 7.95 -43.93 7.87
CA GLN A 509 8.35 -44.66 9.09
C GLN A 509 7.44 -45.85 9.41
N ARG A 510 6.12 -45.65 9.33
CA ARG A 510 5.11 -46.69 9.66
C ARG A 510 4.64 -47.49 8.45
N HIS A 511 5.14 -47.19 7.25
CA HIS A 511 4.84 -47.85 5.96
C HIS A 511 3.36 -48.08 5.58
N ASN A 512 2.41 -47.48 6.30
CA ASN A 512 0.99 -47.52 5.97
C ASN A 512 0.66 -46.60 4.78
N TRP A 513 -0.26 -47.05 3.94
CA TRP A 513 -0.81 -46.25 2.85
C TRP A 513 -1.89 -45.30 3.36
N LYS A 514 -1.86 -44.05 2.90
CA LYS A 514 -2.90 -43.05 3.18
C LYS A 514 -3.27 -42.30 1.92
N THR A 515 -4.56 -42.21 1.62
CA THR A 515 -5.09 -41.31 0.58
C THR A 515 -4.90 -39.87 1.00
N ARG A 516 -4.42 -39.03 0.08
CA ARG A 516 -4.25 -37.59 0.27
C ARG A 516 -4.66 -36.87 -1.00
N TRP A 517 -5.11 -35.63 -0.85
CA TRP A 517 -5.30 -34.74 -1.98
C TRP A 517 -3.94 -34.15 -2.36
N PHE A 518 -3.44 -34.47 -3.55
CA PHE A 518 -2.20 -33.92 -4.08
C PHE A 518 -2.49 -32.76 -5.03
N SER A 519 -1.61 -31.77 -5.02
CA SER A 519 -1.63 -30.63 -5.94
C SER A 519 -0.20 -30.34 -6.41
N LEU A 520 0.02 -30.46 -7.71
CA LEU A 520 1.24 -30.03 -8.39
C LEU A 520 1.04 -28.59 -8.86
N THR A 521 1.84 -27.68 -8.34
CA THR A 521 1.74 -26.24 -8.61
C THR A 521 2.88 -25.76 -9.50
N GLY A 522 2.64 -24.65 -10.20
CA GLY A 522 3.59 -24.03 -11.13
C GLY A 522 4.86 -23.43 -10.54
N ASP A 523 5.06 -23.58 -9.24
CA ASP A 523 6.27 -23.22 -8.50
C ASP A 523 7.23 -24.42 -8.36
N GLY A 524 6.88 -25.58 -8.92
CA GLY A 524 7.71 -26.79 -8.90
C GLY A 524 7.54 -27.63 -7.63
N PHE A 525 6.51 -27.38 -6.83
CA PHE A 525 6.20 -28.16 -5.64
C PHE A 525 5.01 -29.08 -5.85
N LEU A 526 5.15 -30.32 -5.38
CA LEU A 526 4.05 -31.27 -5.22
C LEU A 526 3.64 -31.28 -3.74
N ARG A 527 2.49 -30.69 -3.43
CA ARG A 527 1.95 -30.56 -2.07
C ARG A 527 0.85 -31.59 -1.85
N TYR A 528 0.69 -32.03 -0.60
CA TYR A 528 -0.42 -32.92 -0.22
C TYR A 528 -1.15 -32.44 1.03
N PHE A 529 -2.46 -32.62 1.02
CA PHE A 529 -3.43 -32.13 2.01
C PHE A 529 -4.23 -33.30 2.57
N ASP A 530 -4.89 -33.13 3.72
CA ASP A 530 -5.74 -34.19 4.26
C ASP A 530 -6.98 -34.36 3.37
N SER A 531 -7.58 -33.24 2.95
CA SER A 531 -8.73 -33.19 2.05
C SER A 531 -8.62 -32.08 0.98
N LYS A 532 -9.53 -32.09 0.01
CA LYS A 532 -9.61 -31.09 -1.06
C LYS A 532 -10.10 -29.75 -0.47
N GLY A 533 -9.42 -28.65 -0.78
CA GLY A 533 -9.82 -27.29 -0.37
C GLY A 533 -9.16 -26.78 0.91
N GLU A 534 -8.34 -27.59 1.59
CA GLU A 534 -7.54 -27.15 2.73
C GLU A 534 -6.45 -26.15 2.30
N LYS A 535 -6.31 -25.06 3.07
CA LYS A 535 -5.30 -24.02 2.82
C LYS A 535 -3.88 -24.44 3.27
N LYS A 536 -3.76 -25.35 4.25
CA LYS A 536 -2.49 -25.75 4.86
C LYS A 536 -2.07 -27.14 4.39
N SER A 537 -0.90 -27.24 3.74
CA SER A 537 -0.34 -28.52 3.30
C SER A 537 0.15 -29.36 4.50
N LEU A 538 -0.02 -30.68 4.43
CA LEU A 538 0.58 -31.63 5.37
C LEU A 538 2.07 -31.88 5.06
N GLY A 539 2.49 -31.58 3.84
CA GLY A 539 3.88 -31.60 3.43
C GLY A 539 4.05 -31.22 1.96
N GLU A 540 5.29 -30.92 1.62
CA GLU A 540 5.67 -30.40 0.31
C GLU A 540 6.88 -31.18 -0.22
N ILE A 541 6.87 -31.44 -1.52
CA ILE A 541 7.92 -32.18 -2.23
C ILE A 541 8.42 -31.28 -3.37
N ASP A 542 9.66 -30.82 -3.26
CA ASP A 542 10.34 -30.10 -4.34
C ASP A 542 10.70 -31.09 -5.46
N ILE A 543 9.94 -31.08 -6.55
CA ILE A 543 10.08 -32.08 -7.62
C ILE A 543 11.42 -31.97 -8.36
N SER A 544 12.12 -30.82 -8.25
CA SER A 544 13.42 -30.63 -8.90
C SER A 544 14.48 -31.59 -8.36
N LYS A 545 14.34 -32.00 -7.09
CA LYS A 545 15.26 -32.89 -6.39
C LYS A 545 15.08 -34.37 -6.71
N TYR A 546 13.91 -34.77 -7.21
CA TYR A 546 13.54 -36.18 -7.35
C TYR A 546 13.50 -36.61 -8.81
N LEU A 547 13.90 -37.85 -9.07
CA LEU A 547 13.57 -38.56 -10.29
C LEU A 547 12.23 -39.27 -10.08
N VAL A 548 11.40 -39.29 -11.12
CA VAL A 548 10.11 -39.99 -11.11
C VAL A 548 10.21 -41.22 -12.01
N ARG A 549 9.63 -42.34 -11.57
CA ARG A 549 9.55 -43.56 -12.38
C ARG A 549 8.35 -44.41 -11.96
N HIS A 550 7.82 -45.21 -12.88
CA HIS A 550 6.93 -46.30 -12.51
C HIS A 550 7.70 -47.37 -11.74
N THR A 551 7.04 -48.00 -10.78
CA THR A 551 7.63 -49.07 -9.99
C THR A 551 6.54 -50.05 -9.55
N VAL A 552 6.94 -51.10 -8.83
CA VAL A 552 6.04 -52.05 -8.19
C VAL A 552 6.35 -52.06 -6.69
N ASP A 553 5.32 -52.16 -5.83
CA ASP A 553 5.54 -52.41 -4.40
C ASP A 553 5.55 -53.93 -4.17
N PRO A 554 6.68 -54.56 -3.79
CA PRO A 554 6.76 -56.01 -3.60
C PRO A 554 5.80 -56.55 -2.54
N LYS A 555 5.29 -55.67 -1.65
CA LYS A 555 4.35 -56.03 -0.57
C LYS A 555 2.88 -55.81 -0.94
N MET A 556 2.58 -55.08 -2.03
CA MET A 556 1.21 -54.95 -2.52
C MET A 556 0.94 -56.02 -3.56
N LYS A 557 -0.24 -56.67 -3.48
CA LYS A 557 -0.79 -57.51 -4.58
C LYS A 557 -1.33 -56.64 -5.74
N LYS A 558 -0.72 -55.50 -6.01
CA LYS A 558 -1.17 -54.53 -7.02
C LYS A 558 -0.03 -54.34 -8.03
N GLU A 559 -0.26 -54.83 -9.25
CA GLU A 559 0.77 -54.91 -10.31
C GLU A 559 0.84 -53.65 -11.19
N ARG A 560 -0.05 -52.66 -10.98
CA ARG A 560 -0.18 -51.44 -11.79
C ARG A 560 -0.55 -50.23 -10.94
N GLY A 561 -0.34 -49.03 -11.47
CA GLY A 561 -0.74 -47.76 -10.87
C GLY A 561 0.23 -47.19 -9.82
N VAL A 562 1.40 -47.81 -9.62
CA VAL A 562 2.40 -47.37 -8.64
C VAL A 562 3.55 -46.61 -9.32
N PHE A 563 3.95 -45.48 -8.75
CA PHE A 563 5.13 -44.71 -9.16
C PHE A 563 5.90 -44.17 -7.95
N GLU A 564 7.18 -43.88 -8.15
CA GLU A 564 8.11 -43.48 -7.10
C GLU A 564 8.79 -42.16 -7.45
N LEU A 565 8.85 -41.24 -6.47
CA LEU A 565 9.75 -40.09 -6.46
C LEU A 565 10.96 -40.44 -5.61
N TYR A 566 12.12 -40.61 -6.23
CA TYR A 566 13.34 -41.04 -5.54
C TYR A 566 14.49 -40.06 -5.76
N CYS A 567 15.32 -39.92 -4.72
CA CYS A 567 16.55 -39.14 -4.73
C CYS A 567 17.54 -39.84 -3.79
N PRO A 568 18.83 -40.03 -4.15
CA PRO A 568 19.78 -40.77 -3.31
C PRO A 568 20.01 -40.16 -1.91
N HIS A 569 19.79 -38.86 -1.75
CA HIS A 569 20.09 -38.11 -0.52
C HIS A 569 18.84 -37.69 0.27
N GLU A 570 17.65 -38.06 -0.20
CA GLU A 570 16.37 -37.72 0.42
C GLU A 570 15.50 -38.97 0.53
N ARG A 571 14.40 -38.92 1.28
CA ARG A 571 13.48 -40.06 1.37
C ARG A 571 12.78 -40.33 0.03
N ALA A 572 12.62 -41.59 -0.35
CA ALA A 572 11.77 -41.95 -1.48
C ALA A 572 10.27 -41.85 -1.12
N TYR A 573 9.45 -41.39 -2.06
CA TYR A 573 8.00 -41.36 -1.94
C TYR A 573 7.38 -42.36 -2.89
N LEU A 574 6.69 -43.35 -2.32
CA LEU A 574 5.91 -44.31 -3.09
C LEU A 574 4.46 -43.85 -3.16
N LEU A 575 3.96 -43.70 -4.39
CA LEU A 575 2.65 -43.14 -4.72
C LEU A 575 1.86 -44.14 -5.56
N TYR A 576 0.55 -44.19 -5.34
CA TYR A 576 -0.34 -45.13 -6.01
C TYR A 576 -1.66 -44.46 -6.42
N CYS A 577 -2.08 -44.74 -7.65
CA CYS A 577 -3.37 -44.40 -8.23
C CYS A 577 -4.14 -45.68 -8.56
N ASP A 578 -5.47 -45.64 -8.46
CA ASP A 578 -6.30 -46.82 -8.72
C ASP A 578 -6.20 -47.30 -10.18
N GLU A 579 -6.04 -46.37 -11.12
CA GLU A 579 -5.84 -46.65 -12.54
C GLU A 579 -4.41 -46.36 -13.00
N GLN A 580 -3.88 -47.20 -13.91
CA GLN A 580 -2.55 -46.98 -14.50
C GLN A 580 -2.50 -45.65 -15.29
N MET A 581 -3.59 -45.30 -15.97
CA MET A 581 -3.68 -44.07 -16.75
C MET A 581 -3.49 -42.84 -15.86
N ASP A 582 -4.09 -42.82 -14.67
CA ASP A 582 -3.91 -41.73 -13.70
C ASP A 582 -2.45 -41.61 -13.24
N ALA A 583 -1.80 -42.75 -12.97
CA ALA A 583 -0.39 -42.77 -12.61
C ALA A 583 0.49 -42.22 -13.75
N ASP A 584 0.22 -42.61 -15.00
CA ASP A 584 0.94 -42.12 -16.18
C ASP A 584 0.76 -40.60 -16.34
N GLU A 585 -0.46 -40.08 -16.14
CA GLU A 585 -0.72 -38.65 -16.18
C GLU A 585 0.00 -37.88 -15.07
N TRP A 586 0.07 -38.43 -13.86
CA TRP A 586 0.82 -37.82 -12.75
C TRP A 586 2.32 -37.78 -13.02
N VAL A 587 2.89 -38.88 -13.53
CA VAL A 587 4.32 -38.94 -13.90
C VAL A 587 4.62 -37.90 -14.97
N ARG A 588 3.83 -37.86 -16.06
CA ARG A 588 3.98 -36.86 -17.13
C ARG A 588 3.87 -35.43 -16.61
N ALA A 589 2.85 -35.13 -15.81
CA ALA A 589 2.66 -33.78 -15.27
C ALA A 589 3.86 -33.32 -14.42
N ILE A 590 4.46 -34.22 -13.65
CA ILE A 590 5.65 -33.93 -12.84
C ILE A 590 6.88 -33.71 -13.72
N GLU A 591 7.09 -34.55 -14.74
CA GLU A 591 8.21 -34.40 -15.69
C GLU A 591 8.11 -33.12 -16.51
N ASP A 592 6.93 -32.81 -17.05
CA ASP A 592 6.66 -31.59 -17.82
C ASP A 592 6.89 -30.34 -16.99
N GLU A 593 6.40 -30.31 -15.74
CA GLU A 593 6.62 -29.17 -14.86
C GLU A 593 8.11 -29.05 -14.50
N LYS A 594 8.81 -30.17 -14.28
CA LYS A 594 10.26 -30.15 -14.03
C LYS A 594 11.04 -29.60 -15.22
N MET A 595 10.70 -29.99 -16.45
CA MET A 595 11.33 -29.45 -17.67
C MET A 595 11.08 -27.95 -17.80
N ARG A 596 9.84 -27.51 -17.61
CA ARG A 596 9.47 -26.09 -17.68
C ARG A 596 10.21 -25.24 -16.64
N GLN A 597 10.36 -25.72 -15.40
CA GLN A 597 11.16 -25.03 -14.38
C GLN A 597 12.62 -24.87 -14.81
N GLN A 598 13.20 -25.87 -15.48
CA GLN A 598 14.55 -25.80 -16.02
C GLN A 598 14.65 -24.80 -17.18
N GLU A 599 13.67 -24.76 -18.08
CA GLU A 599 13.62 -23.80 -19.18
C GLU A 599 13.50 -22.36 -18.67
N ILE A 600 12.61 -22.12 -17.71
CA ILE A 600 12.48 -20.82 -17.06
C ILE A 600 13.80 -20.41 -16.40
N ARG A 601 14.46 -21.34 -15.70
CA ARG A 601 15.75 -21.06 -15.07
C ARG A 601 16.85 -20.77 -16.11
N LYS A 602 16.87 -21.49 -17.23
CA LYS A 602 17.81 -21.24 -18.34
C LYS A 602 17.55 -19.87 -18.98
N GLU A 603 16.30 -19.54 -19.24
CA GLU A 603 15.92 -18.27 -19.86
C GLU A 603 16.17 -17.09 -18.92
N MET A 604 15.90 -17.25 -17.63
CA MET A 604 16.28 -16.27 -16.60
C MET A 604 17.80 -16.04 -16.55
N ASN A 605 18.60 -17.10 -16.63
CA ASN A 605 20.06 -16.98 -16.68
C ASN A 605 20.53 -16.31 -17.98
N LYS A 606 19.89 -16.58 -19.12
CA LYS A 606 20.17 -15.86 -20.37
C LYS A 606 19.82 -14.39 -20.29
N ILE A 607 18.66 -14.03 -19.75
CA ILE A 607 18.24 -12.63 -19.58
C ILE A 607 19.20 -11.90 -18.63
N SER A 608 19.61 -12.55 -17.54
CA SER A 608 20.65 -12.03 -16.64
C SER A 608 21.97 -11.77 -17.37
N ASN A 609 22.40 -12.71 -18.21
CA ASN A 609 23.68 -12.62 -18.92
C ASN A 609 23.66 -11.70 -20.16
N ALA A 610 22.52 -11.58 -20.84
CA ALA A 610 22.32 -10.71 -22.00
C ALA A 610 22.23 -9.23 -21.60
N ARG A 611 21.72 -8.94 -20.39
CA ARG A 611 21.74 -7.59 -19.81
C ARG A 611 23.13 -7.13 -19.38
N THR A 612 24.09 -8.06 -19.25
CA THR A 612 25.50 -7.78 -18.92
C THR A 612 26.44 -7.82 -20.13
N ALA A 613 25.93 -8.16 -21.33
CA ALA A 613 26.76 -8.20 -22.54
C ALA A 613 26.79 -6.81 -23.20
N PRO A 614 27.97 -6.24 -23.51
CA PRO A 614 28.04 -4.99 -24.26
C PRO A 614 27.46 -5.18 -25.66
N PRO A 615 26.80 -4.16 -26.24
CA PRO A 615 26.14 -4.27 -27.54
C PRO A 615 27.15 -4.58 -28.65
N PRO A 616 26.75 -5.34 -29.70
CA PRO A 616 27.65 -5.65 -30.80
C PRO A 616 28.03 -4.37 -31.55
N LEU A 617 29.33 -4.14 -31.68
CA LEU A 617 29.89 -3.05 -32.49
C LEU A 617 29.41 -3.19 -33.94
N THR A 618 28.44 -2.38 -34.33
CA THR A 618 28.05 -2.24 -35.73
C THR A 618 29.18 -1.56 -36.48
N LYS A 619 29.86 -2.32 -37.35
CA LYS A 619 30.90 -1.80 -38.25
C LYS A 619 30.31 -0.64 -39.06
N GLY A 620 30.81 0.56 -38.80
CA GLY A 620 30.48 1.76 -39.55
C GLY A 620 30.74 1.55 -41.03
N ARG A 621 29.71 1.82 -41.83
CA ARG A 621 29.77 1.92 -43.28
C ARG A 621 30.74 3.05 -43.62
N SER A 622 31.87 2.73 -44.25
CA SER A 622 32.83 3.72 -44.75
C SER A 622 32.15 4.54 -45.85
N MET A 623 31.95 5.83 -45.62
CA MET A 623 31.88 6.81 -46.69
C MET A 623 33.29 7.34 -46.86
N GLY A 624 34.01 6.77 -47.83
CA GLY A 624 35.24 7.33 -48.37
C GLY A 624 34.90 8.28 -49.51
N ALA A 625 35.64 9.39 -49.56
CA ALA A 625 35.63 10.43 -50.57
C ALA A 625 35.90 9.94 -51.99
#